data_AF-A0A6P0T459-F1
#
_entry.id   AF-A0A6P0T459-F1
#
_cell.length_a   1.000
_cell.length_b   1.000
_cell.length_c   1.000
_cell.angle_alpha   90.00
_cell.angle_beta   90.00
_cell.angle_gamma   90.00
#
_symmetry.space_group_name_H-M   'P 1'
#
loop_
_entity.id
_entity.type
_entity.pdbx_description
1 polymer ?
#
loop_
_entity_poly.entity_id
_entity_poly.type
_entity_poly.pdbx_seq_one_letter_code
_entity_poly.pdbx_strand_id
1 'polypeptide(L)'
;MCVEGGQMLWVKLGQKAINRLIRCLNDPDPSVRISAAKALGKIGTEVAIDPLIKSLDDPDPSVGTSAADALGKIGIEMGIELLIKCLDNDNSYLRVMAAEALGEIGTDATIPKLINLLKNQEFAATIAATNDQDTFQKSIKALEASQERYQFYKPDNPKPTPKPDNPEPITNQSISILHLSDLHITTSEQASLWSNQLAQDLKQDLQIDNLDALILSGDIANYSTEQEYQAAQQFLHNLRQDFPLDPKQIVLVPGNHDLNWTLAKQAYQLWDLEEYDGELKDGHYIKVSEDVIRVRDEAKYRQRFAQFRQFYQAIKVQPYPLDYHQQGIIDHFPEQNLLILGLNSAWQLDHHFTARASIHPVALSKALTEIR
;
A
#
# COMPACT_ATOMS: atom_id res chain seq x y z
N MET A 1 -6.37 -38.92 14.01
CA MET A 1 -7.52 -37.99 14.23
C MET A 1 -6.96 -36.74 14.88
N CYS A 2 -7.43 -35.56 14.44
CA CYS A 2 -6.83 -34.21 14.63
C CYS A 2 -5.69 -34.00 13.58
N VAL A 3 -5.64 -32.96 12.72
CA VAL A 3 -6.13 -31.57 12.82
C VAL A 3 -6.31 -30.90 11.41
N GLU A 4 -6.75 -31.60 10.36
CA GLU A 4 -7.01 -30.97 9.03
C GLU A 4 -8.16 -29.92 9.02
N GLY A 5 -8.84 -29.71 10.14
CA GLY A 5 -9.99 -28.82 10.25
C GLY A 5 -9.65 -27.34 10.44
N GLY A 6 -8.42 -26.97 10.81
CA GLY A 6 -8.06 -25.60 11.19
C GLY A 6 -7.91 -24.64 10.01
N GLN A 7 -6.90 -24.84 9.16
CA GLN A 7 -6.59 -23.95 8.02
C GLN A 7 -7.73 -23.88 6.99
N MET A 8 -8.42 -25.00 6.75
CA MET A 8 -9.60 -25.04 5.87
C MET A 8 -10.79 -24.25 6.44
N LEU A 9 -10.87 -24.08 7.77
CA LEU A 9 -11.87 -23.23 8.42
C LEU A 9 -11.57 -21.75 8.22
N TRP A 10 -10.32 -21.29 8.38
CA TRP A 10 -9.96 -19.88 8.31
C TRP A 10 -10.10 -19.29 6.89
N VAL A 11 -9.66 -20.03 5.86
CA VAL A 11 -9.88 -19.65 4.45
C VAL A 11 -11.37 -19.67 4.09
N LYS A 12 -12.13 -20.68 4.57
CA LYS A 12 -13.59 -20.71 4.40
C LYS A 12 -14.30 -19.60 5.17
N LEU A 13 -13.79 -19.20 6.35
CA LEU A 13 -14.35 -18.12 7.17
C LEU A 13 -14.08 -16.75 6.52
N GLY A 14 -12.87 -16.53 5.99
CA GLY A 14 -12.52 -15.33 5.22
C GLY A 14 -13.35 -15.20 3.95
N GLN A 15 -13.45 -16.27 3.14
CA GLN A 15 -14.29 -16.24 1.94
C GLN A 15 -15.78 -16.09 2.26
N LYS A 16 -16.26 -16.72 3.34
CA LYS A 16 -17.65 -16.58 3.80
C LYS A 16 -17.93 -15.17 4.33
N ALA A 17 -16.95 -14.50 4.93
CA ALA A 17 -17.04 -13.10 5.32
C ALA A 17 -17.09 -12.17 4.09
N ILE A 18 -16.22 -12.38 3.09
CA ILE A 18 -16.25 -11.65 1.81
C ILE A 18 -17.61 -11.83 1.12
N ASN A 19 -18.10 -13.07 1.00
CA ASN A 19 -19.40 -13.35 0.40
C ASN A 19 -20.57 -12.73 1.19
N ARG A 20 -20.45 -12.57 2.51
CA ARG A 20 -21.44 -11.87 3.33
C ARG A 20 -21.39 -10.36 3.05
N LEU A 21 -20.20 -9.77 2.98
CA LEU A 21 -20.05 -8.36 2.63
C LEU A 21 -20.58 -8.06 1.22
N ILE A 22 -20.33 -8.94 0.24
CA ILE A 22 -20.91 -8.83 -1.10
C ILE A 22 -22.44 -8.87 -1.06
N ARG A 23 -23.04 -9.70 -0.18
CA ARG A 23 -24.50 -9.68 0.02
C ARG A 23 -24.99 -8.39 0.66
N CYS A 24 -24.23 -7.86 1.62
CA CYS A 24 -24.55 -6.59 2.29
C CYS A 24 -24.50 -5.38 1.33
N LEU A 25 -23.88 -5.48 0.16
CA LEU A 25 -24.04 -4.48 -0.91
C LEU A 25 -25.47 -4.37 -1.46
N ASN A 26 -26.37 -5.30 -1.13
CA ASN A 26 -27.77 -5.26 -1.52
C ASN A 26 -28.71 -5.12 -0.31
N ASP A 27 -28.18 -4.70 0.86
CA ASP A 27 -28.98 -4.52 2.06
C ASP A 27 -30.00 -3.38 1.88
N PRO A 28 -31.23 -3.48 2.42
CA PRO A 28 -32.20 -2.39 2.34
C PRO A 28 -31.70 -1.08 2.97
N ASP A 29 -30.82 -1.12 3.98
CA ASP A 29 -30.24 0.06 4.61
C ASP A 29 -29.01 0.57 3.84
N PRO A 30 -29.03 1.81 3.29
CA PRO A 30 -27.88 2.40 2.61
C PRO A 30 -26.62 2.46 3.48
N SER A 31 -26.75 2.63 4.80
CA SER A 31 -25.62 2.69 5.73
C SER A 31 -24.86 1.36 5.77
N VAL A 32 -25.59 0.25 5.65
CA VAL A 32 -25.02 -1.10 5.58
C VAL A 32 -24.34 -1.33 4.24
N ARG A 33 -24.94 -0.88 3.13
CA ARG A 33 -24.34 -0.95 1.79
C ARG A 33 -23.04 -0.13 1.71
N ILE A 34 -23.02 1.09 2.24
CA ILE A 34 -21.83 1.94 2.36
C ILE A 34 -20.72 1.23 3.15
N SER A 35 -21.07 0.67 4.31
CA SER A 35 -20.11 -0.01 5.18
C SER A 35 -19.54 -1.27 4.51
N ALA A 36 -20.37 -2.01 3.78
CA ALA A 36 -19.96 -3.15 2.99
C ALA A 36 -19.00 -2.77 1.86
N ALA A 37 -19.30 -1.70 1.11
CA ALA A 37 -18.43 -1.19 0.06
C ALA A 37 -17.07 -0.78 0.61
N LYS A 38 -17.04 0.00 1.70
CA LYS A 38 -15.79 0.40 2.38
C LYS A 38 -15.00 -0.79 2.91
N ALA A 39 -15.66 -1.79 3.48
CA ALA A 39 -15.02 -2.99 3.99
C ALA A 39 -14.40 -3.82 2.85
N LEU A 40 -15.11 -4.00 1.73
CA LEU A 40 -14.60 -4.70 0.55
C LEU A 40 -13.42 -3.94 -0.09
N GLY A 41 -13.50 -2.61 -0.14
CA GLY A 41 -12.39 -1.75 -0.58
C GLY A 41 -11.14 -1.92 0.29
N LYS A 42 -11.30 -2.03 1.61
CA LYS A 42 -10.19 -2.31 2.54
C LYS A 42 -9.63 -3.72 2.41
N ILE A 43 -10.48 -4.70 2.08
CA ILE A 43 -10.07 -6.10 1.88
C ILE A 43 -9.27 -6.27 0.59
N GLY A 44 -9.53 -5.45 -0.44
CA GLY A 44 -8.70 -5.44 -1.66
C GLY A 44 -8.89 -6.67 -2.55
N THR A 45 -10.02 -7.37 -2.47
CA THR A 45 -10.25 -8.62 -3.21
C THR A 45 -10.90 -8.39 -4.58
N GLU A 46 -10.34 -9.01 -5.62
CA GLU A 46 -10.88 -8.93 -6.99
C GLU A 46 -12.31 -9.45 -7.11
N VAL A 47 -12.72 -10.40 -6.27
CA VAL A 47 -14.07 -10.98 -6.27
C VAL A 47 -15.15 -9.93 -5.94
N ALA A 48 -14.75 -8.80 -5.32
CA ALA A 48 -15.64 -7.70 -5.01
C ALA A 48 -15.83 -6.70 -6.16
N ILE A 49 -15.04 -6.77 -7.23
CA ILE A 49 -15.05 -5.78 -8.33
C ILE A 49 -16.42 -5.74 -9.02
N ASP A 50 -16.93 -6.85 -9.55
CA ASP A 50 -18.22 -6.86 -10.25
C ASP A 50 -19.40 -6.43 -9.34
N PRO A 51 -19.51 -6.89 -8.07
CA PRO A 51 -20.50 -6.37 -7.15
C PRO A 51 -20.39 -4.87 -6.88
N LEU A 52 -19.18 -4.34 -6.70
CA LEU A 52 -18.97 -2.91 -6.45
C LEU A 52 -19.27 -2.06 -7.69
N ILE A 53 -18.97 -2.55 -8.90
CA ILE A 53 -19.39 -1.88 -10.14
C ILE A 53 -20.91 -1.74 -10.20
N LYS A 54 -21.66 -2.77 -9.79
CA LYS A 54 -23.12 -2.67 -9.71
C LYS A 54 -23.57 -1.66 -8.66
N SER A 55 -22.85 -1.55 -7.55
CA SER A 55 -23.14 -0.57 -6.49
C SER A 55 -22.81 0.88 -6.88
N LEU A 56 -22.14 1.13 -8.02
CA LEU A 56 -22.00 2.49 -8.55
C LEU A 56 -23.35 3.08 -8.97
N ASP A 57 -24.29 2.22 -9.39
CA ASP A 57 -25.66 2.60 -9.80
C ASP A 57 -26.67 2.51 -8.66
N ASP A 58 -26.21 2.55 -7.41
CA ASP A 58 -27.08 2.48 -6.24
C ASP A 58 -28.00 3.71 -6.16
N PRO A 59 -29.28 3.55 -5.75
CA PRO A 59 -30.21 4.67 -5.58
C PRO A 59 -29.77 5.68 -4.51
N ASP A 60 -28.91 5.29 -3.55
CA ASP A 60 -28.27 6.23 -2.63
C ASP A 60 -26.89 6.67 -3.17
N PRO A 61 -26.69 7.97 -3.45
CA PRO A 61 -25.43 8.46 -4.01
C PRO A 61 -24.18 8.20 -3.16
N SER A 62 -24.35 8.09 -1.85
CA SER A 62 -23.26 7.84 -0.91
C SER A 62 -22.72 6.41 -1.03
N VAL A 63 -23.60 5.47 -1.43
CA VAL A 63 -23.21 4.09 -1.73
C VAL A 63 -22.39 4.05 -3.01
N GLY A 64 -22.85 4.71 -4.07
CA GLY A 64 -22.11 4.83 -5.34
C GLY A 64 -20.73 5.43 -5.15
N THR A 65 -20.62 6.52 -4.38
CA THR A 65 -19.34 7.14 -4.01
C THR A 65 -18.44 6.16 -3.25
N SER A 66 -18.98 5.41 -2.29
CA SER A 66 -18.21 4.45 -1.51
C SER A 66 -17.77 3.23 -2.33
N ALA A 67 -18.55 2.84 -3.33
CA ALA A 67 -18.21 1.77 -4.26
C ALA A 67 -17.11 2.20 -5.24
N ALA A 68 -17.16 3.44 -5.73
CA ALA A 68 -16.10 4.07 -6.52
C ALA A 68 -14.76 4.11 -5.76
N ASP A 69 -14.77 4.61 -4.52
CA ASP A 69 -13.60 4.64 -3.63
C ASP A 69 -13.06 3.22 -3.36
N ALA A 70 -13.96 2.25 -3.14
CA ALA A 70 -13.57 0.85 -2.96
C ALA A 70 -12.93 0.24 -4.22
N LEU A 71 -13.47 0.50 -5.41
CA LEU A 71 -12.90 0.04 -6.68
C LEU A 71 -11.52 0.64 -6.96
N GLY A 72 -11.33 1.93 -6.64
CA GLY A 72 -10.02 2.59 -6.72
C GLY A 72 -8.99 1.94 -5.79
N LYS A 73 -9.41 1.45 -4.62
CA LYS A 73 -8.56 0.78 -3.63
C LYS A 73 -8.22 -0.67 -4.00
N ILE A 74 -9.13 -1.41 -4.61
CA ILE A 74 -8.96 -2.86 -4.90
C ILE A 74 -7.94 -3.12 -6.01
N GLY A 75 -7.76 -2.21 -6.96
CA GLY A 75 -6.82 -2.44 -8.05
C GLY A 75 -6.43 -1.17 -8.76
N ILE A 76 -5.37 -0.52 -8.28
CA ILE A 76 -4.86 0.78 -8.77
C ILE A 76 -4.63 0.79 -10.30
N GLU A 77 -4.57 -0.36 -10.99
CA GLU A 77 -4.50 -0.43 -12.46
C GLU A 77 -5.77 -1.03 -13.13
N MET A 78 -6.26 -2.20 -12.69
CA MET A 78 -7.48 -2.83 -13.24
C MET A 78 -8.77 -2.04 -12.96
N GLY A 79 -8.86 -1.43 -11.78
CA GLY A 79 -9.98 -0.56 -11.40
C GLY A 79 -10.04 0.70 -12.27
N ILE A 80 -8.89 1.25 -12.66
CA ILE A 80 -8.82 2.40 -13.58
C ILE A 80 -9.36 2.01 -14.96
N GLU A 81 -8.98 0.85 -15.50
CA GLU A 81 -9.46 0.41 -16.82
C GLU A 81 -10.97 0.16 -16.85
N LEU A 82 -11.52 -0.38 -15.76
CA LEU A 82 -12.95 -0.61 -15.62
C LEU A 82 -13.72 0.70 -15.42
N LEU A 83 -13.22 1.64 -14.62
CA LEU A 83 -13.81 2.97 -14.48
C LEU A 83 -13.78 3.75 -15.81
N ILE A 84 -12.72 3.61 -16.61
CA ILE A 84 -12.67 4.20 -17.96
C ILE A 84 -13.73 3.59 -18.88
N LYS A 85 -13.97 2.28 -18.80
CA LYS A 85 -15.08 1.65 -19.53
C LYS A 85 -16.45 2.15 -19.04
N CYS A 86 -16.60 2.41 -17.74
CA CYS A 86 -17.83 2.97 -17.18
C CYS A 86 -18.10 4.41 -17.63
N LEU A 87 -17.09 5.16 -18.10
CA LEU A 87 -17.32 6.45 -18.74
C LEU A 87 -18.08 6.34 -20.07
N ASP A 88 -18.08 5.19 -20.72
CA ASP A 88 -18.82 4.93 -21.97
C ASP A 88 -20.11 4.13 -21.75
N ASN A 89 -20.64 4.15 -20.51
CA ASN A 89 -21.87 3.45 -20.18
C ASN A 89 -23.11 4.26 -20.57
N ASP A 90 -24.21 3.60 -20.93
CA ASP A 90 -25.49 4.25 -21.25
C ASP A 90 -26.09 5.04 -20.08
N ASN A 91 -25.81 4.62 -18.83
CA ASN A 91 -26.27 5.27 -17.62
C ASN A 91 -25.44 6.53 -17.31
N SER A 92 -26.06 7.71 -17.45
CA SER A 92 -25.40 9.00 -17.17
C SER A 92 -24.88 9.11 -15.74
N TYR A 93 -25.60 8.55 -14.77
CA TYR A 93 -25.17 8.56 -13.39
C TYR A 93 -23.88 7.76 -13.18
N LEU A 94 -23.77 6.60 -13.84
CA LEU A 94 -22.57 5.76 -13.80
C LEU A 94 -21.35 6.46 -14.41
N ARG A 95 -21.56 7.18 -15.52
CA ARG A 95 -20.51 7.97 -16.17
C ARG A 95 -19.99 9.08 -15.27
N VAL A 96 -20.90 9.81 -14.62
CA VAL A 96 -20.58 10.88 -13.66
C VAL A 96 -19.75 10.33 -12.49
N MET A 97 -20.18 9.22 -11.89
CA MET A 97 -19.48 8.58 -10.76
C MET A 97 -18.13 8.01 -11.17
N ALA A 98 -18.01 7.43 -12.35
CA ALA A 98 -16.73 6.95 -12.87
C ALA A 98 -15.73 8.09 -13.11
N ALA A 99 -16.19 9.25 -13.61
CA ALA A 99 -15.35 10.43 -13.79
C ALA A 99 -14.85 10.98 -12.45
N GLU A 100 -15.73 11.03 -11.44
CA GLU A 100 -15.41 11.46 -10.09
C GLU A 100 -14.39 10.52 -9.43
N ALA A 101 -14.62 9.21 -9.52
CA ALA A 101 -13.71 8.18 -9.03
C ALA A 101 -12.31 8.30 -9.65
N LEU A 102 -12.22 8.50 -10.97
CA LEU A 102 -10.95 8.68 -11.67
C LEU A 102 -10.21 9.96 -11.24
N GLY A 103 -10.95 11.03 -10.93
CA GLY A 103 -10.40 12.27 -10.40
C GLY A 103 -9.88 12.14 -8.96
N GLU A 104 -10.57 11.37 -8.12
CA GLU A 104 -10.11 11.07 -6.77
C GLU A 104 -8.83 10.21 -6.79
N ILE A 105 -8.80 9.19 -7.66
CA ILE A 105 -7.64 8.31 -7.90
C ILE A 105 -6.42 9.12 -8.34
N GLY A 106 -6.56 9.95 -9.38
CA GLY A 106 -5.58 10.96 -9.77
C GLY A 106 -4.14 10.44 -10.00
N THR A 107 -3.98 9.32 -10.72
CA THR A 107 -2.68 8.77 -11.13
C THR A 107 -2.29 9.24 -12.54
N ASP A 108 -1.00 9.21 -12.88
CA ASP A 108 -0.49 9.62 -14.20
C ASP A 108 -1.01 8.74 -15.35
N ALA A 109 -1.29 7.46 -15.05
CA ALA A 109 -1.89 6.50 -15.98
C ALA A 109 -3.31 6.91 -16.46
N THR A 110 -4.04 7.75 -15.71
CA THR A 110 -5.37 8.23 -16.11
C THR A 110 -5.30 9.36 -17.13
N ILE A 111 -4.22 10.18 -17.14
CA ILE A 111 -4.10 11.38 -17.95
C ILE A 111 -4.21 11.08 -19.46
N PRO A 112 -3.38 10.20 -20.07
CA PRO A 112 -3.49 9.92 -21.49
C PRO A 112 -4.82 9.23 -21.85
N LYS A 113 -5.38 8.44 -20.93
CA LYS A 113 -6.64 7.72 -21.15
C LYS A 113 -7.86 8.67 -21.11
N LEU A 114 -7.92 9.59 -20.15
CA LEU A 114 -8.95 10.65 -20.06
C LEU A 114 -8.85 11.62 -21.24
N ILE A 115 -7.64 12.01 -21.67
CA ILE A 115 -7.45 12.86 -22.84
C ILE A 115 -7.97 12.17 -24.12
N ASN A 116 -7.66 10.89 -24.30
CA ASN A 116 -8.11 10.15 -25.49
C ASN A 116 -9.63 9.97 -25.49
N LEU A 117 -10.24 9.74 -24.32
CA LEU A 117 -11.68 9.66 -24.19
C LEU A 117 -12.36 11.01 -24.51
N LEU A 118 -11.89 12.11 -23.93
CA LEU A 118 -12.43 13.45 -24.21
C LEU A 118 -12.27 13.88 -25.67
N LYS A 119 -11.28 13.33 -26.38
CA LYS A 119 -11.06 13.54 -27.82
C LYS A 119 -11.88 12.59 -28.70
N ASN A 120 -12.47 11.54 -28.14
CA ASN A 120 -13.27 10.60 -28.91
C ASN A 120 -14.58 11.30 -29.37
N GLN A 121 -14.76 11.37 -30.69
CA GLN A 121 -15.92 12.03 -31.30
C GLN A 121 -17.24 11.33 -30.98
N GLU A 122 -17.23 10.02 -30.76
CA GLU A 122 -18.40 9.23 -30.39
C GLU A 122 -18.82 9.55 -28.95
N PHE A 123 -17.87 9.57 -28.02
CA PHE A 123 -18.12 10.01 -26.64
C PHE A 123 -18.63 11.45 -26.57
N ALA A 124 -18.00 12.39 -27.29
CA ALA A 124 -18.44 13.77 -27.36
C ALA A 124 -19.86 13.91 -27.97
N ALA A 125 -20.19 13.08 -28.97
CA ALA A 125 -21.54 13.03 -29.55
C ALA A 125 -22.58 12.47 -28.56
N THR A 126 -22.23 11.43 -27.80
CA THR A 126 -23.09 10.84 -26.75
C THR A 126 -23.38 11.84 -25.63
N ILE A 127 -22.36 12.55 -25.16
CA ILE A 127 -22.52 13.62 -24.15
C ILE A 127 -23.42 14.74 -24.67
N ALA A 128 -23.21 15.19 -25.92
CA ALA A 128 -24.02 16.24 -26.54
C ALA A 128 -25.48 15.79 -26.77
N ALA A 129 -25.70 14.53 -27.13
CA ALA A 129 -27.02 13.96 -27.36
C ALA A 129 -27.81 13.73 -26.07
N THR A 130 -27.12 13.38 -24.97
CA THR A 130 -27.74 13.09 -23.67
C THR A 130 -27.82 14.31 -22.75
N ASN A 131 -27.28 15.46 -23.18
CA ASN A 131 -27.15 16.69 -22.39
C ASN A 131 -26.41 16.46 -21.05
N ASP A 132 -25.52 15.46 -21.01
CA ASP A 132 -24.80 14.99 -19.83
C ASP A 132 -23.53 15.82 -19.59
N GLN A 133 -23.75 17.11 -19.39
CA GLN A 133 -22.67 18.08 -19.23
C GLN A 133 -21.90 17.86 -17.92
N ASP A 134 -22.50 17.18 -16.93
CA ASP A 134 -21.87 16.87 -15.64
C ASP A 134 -20.73 15.85 -15.79
N THR A 135 -20.93 14.76 -16.56
CA THR A 135 -19.85 13.80 -16.87
C THR A 135 -18.66 14.49 -17.54
N PHE A 136 -18.92 15.39 -18.49
CA PHE A 136 -17.86 16.11 -19.20
C PHE A 136 -17.09 17.05 -18.26
N GLN A 137 -17.80 17.81 -17.43
CA GLN A 137 -17.19 18.71 -16.44
C GLN A 137 -16.40 17.95 -15.37
N LYS A 138 -16.93 16.84 -14.85
CA LYS A 138 -16.21 16.00 -13.88
C LYS A 138 -14.99 15.32 -14.50
N SER A 139 -15.06 14.91 -15.76
CA SER A 139 -13.90 14.35 -16.48
C SER A 139 -12.80 15.39 -16.71
N ILE A 140 -13.17 16.64 -17.00
CA ILE A 140 -12.22 17.77 -17.06
C ILE A 140 -11.62 18.04 -15.68
N LYS A 141 -12.44 18.13 -14.62
CA LYS A 141 -11.93 18.31 -13.25
C LYS A 141 -11.01 17.17 -12.81
N ALA A 142 -11.31 15.93 -13.19
CA ALA A 142 -10.46 14.78 -12.94
C ALA A 142 -9.11 14.91 -13.66
N LEU A 143 -9.13 15.38 -14.91
CA LEU A 143 -7.91 15.67 -15.68
C LEU A 143 -7.12 16.82 -15.05
N GLU A 144 -7.77 17.92 -14.67
CA GLU A 144 -7.15 19.08 -14.00
C GLU A 144 -6.55 18.68 -12.65
N ALA A 145 -7.25 17.92 -11.82
CA ALA A 145 -6.74 17.42 -10.54
C ALA A 145 -5.54 16.48 -10.74
N SER A 146 -5.59 15.61 -11.75
CA SER A 146 -4.46 14.75 -12.11
C SER A 146 -3.27 15.57 -12.64
N GLN A 147 -3.53 16.61 -13.43
CA GLN A 147 -2.51 17.53 -13.96
C GLN A 147 -1.93 18.46 -12.90
N GLU A 148 -2.71 18.92 -11.93
CA GLU A 148 -2.26 19.76 -10.81
C GLU A 148 -1.37 18.94 -9.88
N ARG A 149 -1.81 17.72 -9.50
CA ARG A 149 -0.96 16.75 -8.80
C ARG A 149 0.33 16.47 -9.57
N TYR A 150 0.28 16.45 -10.91
CA TYR A 150 1.46 16.31 -11.77
C TYR A 150 2.30 17.60 -11.90
N GLN A 151 1.73 18.81 -11.82
CA GLN A 151 2.48 20.07 -11.83
C GLN A 151 3.38 20.23 -10.60
N PHE A 152 2.96 19.70 -9.45
CA PHE A 152 3.81 19.56 -8.26
C PHE A 152 4.94 18.53 -8.45
N TYR A 153 4.94 17.77 -9.55
CA TYR A 153 5.90 16.72 -9.90
C TYR A 153 6.54 17.00 -11.28
N LYS A 154 7.26 18.12 -11.44
CA LYS A 154 8.13 18.35 -12.61
C LYS A 154 9.59 17.98 -12.31
N PRO A 155 10.10 16.80 -12.73
CA PRO A 155 11.53 16.62 -12.92
C PRO A 155 11.93 17.28 -14.26
N ASP A 156 13.01 18.06 -14.28
CA ASP A 156 13.60 18.56 -15.52
C ASP A 156 13.88 17.40 -16.46
N ASN A 157 13.22 17.43 -17.63
CA ASN A 157 13.07 16.30 -18.55
C ASN A 157 14.43 15.95 -19.23
N PRO A 158 15.15 14.87 -18.86
CA PRO A 158 16.20 14.35 -19.72
C PRO A 158 15.50 13.46 -20.76
N LYS A 159 15.89 13.61 -22.04
CA LYS A 159 15.41 12.72 -23.10
C LYS A 159 15.62 11.26 -22.70
N PRO A 160 14.68 10.35 -22.97
CA PRO A 160 14.88 8.93 -22.73
C PRO A 160 16.09 8.48 -23.55
N THR A 161 17.09 7.92 -22.87
CA THR A 161 18.14 7.16 -23.53
C THR A 161 17.50 5.97 -24.26
N PRO A 162 18.04 5.56 -25.42
CA PRO A 162 17.51 4.40 -26.13
C PRO A 162 17.52 3.19 -25.20
N LYS A 163 16.43 2.41 -25.21
CA LYS A 163 16.38 1.10 -24.56
C LYS A 163 17.64 0.33 -24.97
N PRO A 164 18.41 -0.23 -24.01
CA PRO A 164 19.40 -1.24 -24.35
C PRO A 164 18.70 -2.34 -25.15
N ASP A 165 19.39 -2.90 -26.15
CA ASP A 165 18.90 -4.05 -26.89
C ASP A 165 18.39 -5.12 -25.92
N ASN A 166 17.23 -5.69 -26.24
CA ASN A 166 16.60 -6.75 -25.45
C ASN A 166 17.68 -7.79 -25.09
N PRO A 167 18.04 -7.99 -23.81
CA PRO A 167 18.98 -9.04 -23.48
C PRO A 167 18.41 -10.35 -23.99
N GLU A 168 19.25 -11.16 -24.63
CA GLU A 168 18.87 -12.52 -25.03
C GLU A 168 18.25 -13.24 -23.82
N PRO A 169 17.22 -14.07 -24.03
CA PRO A 169 16.52 -14.74 -22.92
C PRO A 169 17.54 -15.48 -22.07
N ILE A 170 17.73 -14.96 -20.85
CA ILE A 170 18.59 -15.56 -19.84
C ILE A 170 18.02 -16.96 -19.57
N THR A 171 18.94 -17.91 -19.50
CA THR A 171 18.78 -19.34 -19.25
C THR A 171 17.51 -19.75 -18.49
N ASN A 172 16.94 -20.90 -18.88
CA ASN A 172 15.76 -21.61 -18.34
C ASN A 172 15.79 -21.97 -16.82
N GLN A 173 16.53 -21.23 -15.99
CA GLN A 173 16.60 -21.39 -14.54
C GLN A 173 15.41 -20.67 -13.90
N SER A 174 14.62 -21.43 -13.15
CA SER A 174 13.54 -20.88 -12.32
C SER A 174 14.15 -20.05 -11.20
N ILE A 175 13.61 -18.85 -10.98
CA ILE A 175 13.97 -17.97 -9.86
C ILE A 175 12.99 -18.23 -8.72
N SER A 176 13.49 -18.44 -7.51
CA SER A 176 12.70 -18.70 -6.32
C SER A 176 12.75 -17.51 -5.36
N ILE A 177 11.69 -16.71 -5.37
CA ILE A 177 11.51 -15.54 -4.49
C ILE A 177 10.48 -15.89 -3.43
N LEU A 178 10.87 -15.82 -2.16
CA LEU A 178 9.94 -15.97 -1.05
C LEU A 178 9.55 -14.59 -0.51
N HIS A 179 8.27 -14.27 -0.57
CA HIS A 179 7.73 -13.05 0.02
C HIS A 179 6.82 -13.38 1.20
N LEU A 180 7.16 -12.85 2.36
CA LEU A 180 6.38 -12.96 3.59
C LEU A 180 5.96 -11.57 4.03
N SER A 181 4.65 -11.38 4.23
CA SER A 181 4.11 -10.14 4.80
C SER A 181 3.34 -10.37 6.09
N ASP A 182 3.29 -9.32 6.92
CA ASP A 182 2.44 -9.23 8.11
C ASP A 182 2.54 -10.45 9.03
N LEU A 183 3.78 -10.82 9.34
CA LEU A 183 4.11 -12.01 10.13
C LEU A 183 3.63 -11.90 11.58
N HIS A 184 3.76 -10.74 12.22
CA HIS A 184 3.45 -10.56 13.65
C HIS A 184 4.14 -11.60 14.56
N ILE A 185 5.46 -11.71 14.46
CA ILE A 185 6.26 -12.61 15.31
C ILE A 185 6.31 -12.02 16.72
N THR A 186 5.88 -12.82 17.70
CA THR A 186 5.77 -12.44 19.11
C THR A 186 6.69 -13.22 20.04
N THR A 187 6.99 -14.49 19.74
CA THR A 187 7.79 -15.35 20.62
C THR A 187 8.78 -16.23 19.84
N SER A 188 9.87 -16.64 20.51
CA SER A 188 10.87 -17.54 19.91
C SER A 188 10.32 -18.93 19.58
N GLU A 189 9.31 -19.41 20.32
CA GLU A 189 8.61 -20.66 20.05
C GLU A 189 7.81 -20.55 18.73
N GLN A 190 7.05 -19.46 18.56
CA GLN A 190 6.33 -19.16 17.32
C GLN A 190 7.30 -19.04 16.14
N ALA A 191 8.38 -18.30 16.31
CA ALA A 191 9.43 -18.15 15.31
C ALA A 191 10.00 -19.51 14.87
N SER A 192 10.30 -20.40 15.81
CA SER A 192 10.85 -21.73 15.51
C SER A 192 9.83 -22.64 14.83
N LEU A 193 8.58 -22.63 15.31
CA LEU A 193 7.50 -23.40 14.70
C LEU A 193 7.28 -22.99 13.25
N TRP A 194 7.18 -21.68 13.00
CA TRP A 194 6.90 -21.14 11.67
C TRP A 194 8.07 -21.32 10.71
N SER A 195 9.32 -21.09 11.14
CA SER A 195 10.48 -21.32 10.28
C SER A 195 10.59 -22.78 9.86
N ASN A 196 10.34 -23.71 10.78
CA ASN A 196 10.42 -25.14 10.51
C ASN A 196 9.30 -25.61 9.59
N GLN A 197 8.07 -25.17 9.83
CA GLN A 197 6.93 -25.51 8.98
C GLN A 197 7.14 -24.96 7.57
N LEU A 198 7.54 -23.68 7.45
CA LEU A 198 7.81 -23.05 6.17
C LEU A 198 8.93 -23.78 5.40
N ALA A 199 10.00 -24.17 6.09
CA ALA A 199 11.07 -24.93 5.46
C ALA A 199 10.61 -26.31 4.98
N GLN A 200 9.75 -26.97 5.74
CA GLN A 200 9.13 -28.23 5.34
C GLN A 200 8.26 -28.05 4.10
N ASP A 201 7.37 -27.06 4.10
CA ASP A 201 6.44 -26.79 2.99
C ASP A 201 7.22 -26.46 1.70
N LEU A 202 8.28 -25.64 1.80
CA LEU A 202 9.12 -25.29 0.66
C LEU A 202 9.86 -26.50 0.10
N LYS A 203 10.53 -27.30 0.94
CA LYS A 203 11.34 -28.44 0.48
C LYS A 203 10.51 -29.65 0.07
N GLN A 204 9.52 -30.03 0.87
CA GLN A 204 8.78 -31.28 0.70
C GLN A 204 7.60 -31.12 -0.25
N ASP A 205 6.81 -30.06 -0.09
CA ASP A 205 5.56 -29.91 -0.84
C ASP A 205 5.79 -29.17 -2.16
N LEU A 206 6.59 -28.10 -2.14
CA LEU A 206 6.86 -27.27 -3.31
C LEU A 206 8.15 -27.64 -4.06
N GLN A 207 8.98 -28.52 -3.49
CA GLN A 207 10.25 -28.97 -4.08
C GLN A 207 11.19 -27.79 -4.42
N ILE A 208 11.17 -26.76 -3.58
CA ILE A 208 12.06 -25.61 -3.65
C ILE A 208 13.25 -25.91 -2.75
N ASP A 209 14.40 -26.17 -3.36
CA ASP A 209 15.63 -26.48 -2.64
C ASP A 209 16.45 -25.22 -2.28
N ASN A 210 16.23 -24.11 -2.98
CA ASN A 210 16.99 -22.86 -2.82
C ASN A 210 16.09 -21.63 -2.95
N LEU A 211 16.50 -20.53 -2.31
CA LEU A 211 15.86 -19.22 -2.46
C LEU A 211 16.88 -18.24 -3.03
N ASP A 212 16.48 -17.51 -4.07
CA ASP A 212 17.27 -16.44 -4.69
C ASP A 212 17.10 -15.11 -3.95
N ALA A 213 15.90 -14.89 -3.39
CA ALA A 213 15.56 -13.70 -2.65
C ALA A 213 14.52 -14.00 -1.56
N LEU A 214 14.65 -13.29 -0.44
CA LEU A 214 13.66 -13.27 0.63
C LEU A 214 13.19 -11.83 0.85
N ILE A 215 11.88 -11.61 0.81
CA ILE A 215 11.25 -10.33 1.10
C ILE A 215 10.47 -10.48 2.40
N LEU A 216 10.85 -9.72 3.42
CA LEU A 216 10.06 -9.55 4.64
C LEU A 216 9.49 -8.13 4.63
N SER A 217 8.18 -7.99 4.50
CA SER A 217 7.52 -6.68 4.43
C SER A 217 6.33 -6.56 5.36
N GLY A 218 5.91 -5.35 5.67
CA GLY A 218 4.73 -5.14 6.51
C GLY A 218 5.03 -5.51 7.95
N ASP A 219 4.02 -5.92 8.71
CA ASP A 219 4.11 -6.05 10.17
C ASP A 219 4.94 -7.28 10.61
N ILE A 220 6.26 -7.10 10.77
CA ILE A 220 7.16 -8.19 11.21
C ILE A 220 6.93 -8.52 12.69
N ALA A 221 6.85 -7.48 13.53
CA ALA A 221 6.51 -7.57 14.96
C ALA A 221 5.06 -7.09 15.20
N ASN A 222 4.58 -7.20 16.46
CA ASN A 222 3.24 -6.70 16.81
C ASN A 222 3.29 -5.36 17.57
N TYR A 223 4.28 -5.15 18.44
CA TYR A 223 4.41 -3.94 19.25
C TYR A 223 5.78 -3.27 19.16
N SER A 224 6.66 -3.77 18.29
CA SER A 224 8.04 -3.33 18.14
C SER A 224 8.80 -3.32 19.49
N THR A 225 8.77 -4.46 20.19
CA THR A 225 9.56 -4.71 21.41
C THR A 225 10.87 -5.43 21.09
N GLU A 226 11.83 -5.36 22.02
CA GLU A 226 13.11 -6.06 21.86
C GLU A 226 12.92 -7.59 21.76
N GLN A 227 12.02 -8.16 22.57
CA GLN A 227 11.74 -9.60 22.57
C GLN A 227 11.16 -10.08 21.24
N GLU A 228 10.25 -9.30 20.64
CA GLU A 228 9.67 -9.61 19.33
C GLU A 228 10.72 -9.64 18.23
N TYR A 229 11.63 -8.65 18.21
CA TYR A 229 12.69 -8.63 17.21
C TYR A 229 13.79 -9.68 17.45
N GLN A 230 14.05 -10.07 18.70
CA GLN A 230 14.87 -11.25 18.99
C GLN A 230 14.23 -12.53 18.41
N ALA A 231 12.91 -12.68 18.56
CA ALA A 231 12.18 -13.79 17.95
C ALA A 231 12.18 -13.72 16.41
N ALA A 232 12.02 -12.54 15.82
CA ALA A 232 12.13 -12.35 14.37
C ALA A 232 13.53 -12.67 13.84
N GLN A 233 14.59 -12.33 14.58
CA GLN A 233 15.96 -12.74 14.26
C GLN A 233 16.11 -14.26 14.31
N GLN A 234 15.52 -14.92 15.32
CA GLN A 234 15.53 -16.37 15.42
C GLN A 234 14.81 -17.03 14.24
N PHE A 235 13.64 -16.52 13.84
CA PHE A 235 12.91 -16.99 12.66
C PHE A 235 13.79 -16.96 11.41
N LEU A 236 14.42 -15.82 11.14
CA LEU A 236 15.28 -15.66 9.97
C LEU A 236 16.57 -16.50 10.08
N HIS A 237 17.15 -16.61 11.27
CA HIS A 237 18.31 -17.46 11.50
C HIS A 237 18.01 -18.93 11.18
N ASN A 238 16.87 -19.44 11.66
CA ASN A 238 16.43 -20.81 11.39
C ASN A 238 16.18 -21.03 9.90
N LEU A 239 15.42 -20.13 9.25
CA LEU A 239 15.14 -20.24 7.81
C LEU A 239 16.43 -20.26 6.98
N ARG A 240 17.45 -19.49 7.39
CA ARG A 240 18.76 -19.44 6.72
C ARG A 240 19.63 -20.68 6.95
N GLN A 241 19.32 -21.54 7.92
CA GLN A 241 19.96 -22.85 8.02
C GLN A 241 19.51 -23.77 6.89
N ASP A 242 18.23 -23.67 6.52
CA ASP A 242 17.63 -24.48 5.47
C ASP A 242 17.81 -23.89 4.08
N PHE A 243 17.80 -22.57 3.97
CA PHE A 243 17.96 -21.79 2.73
C PHE A 243 19.03 -20.71 2.92
N PRO A 244 20.30 -21.03 2.65
CA PRO A 244 21.38 -20.08 2.81
C PRO A 244 21.17 -18.83 1.94
N LEU A 245 20.94 -17.69 2.59
CA LEU A 245 20.75 -16.38 1.95
C LEU A 245 21.82 -15.40 2.44
N ASP A 246 22.44 -14.66 1.52
CA ASP A 246 23.29 -13.50 1.83
C ASP A 246 22.42 -12.31 2.29
N PRO A 247 22.90 -11.44 3.20
CA PRO A 247 22.25 -10.16 3.52
C PRO A 247 21.72 -9.35 2.34
N LYS A 248 22.39 -9.36 1.19
CA LYS A 248 21.96 -8.65 -0.02
C LYS A 248 20.72 -9.27 -0.66
N GLN A 249 20.48 -10.56 -0.42
CA GLN A 249 19.33 -11.29 -0.94
C GLN A 249 18.07 -11.12 -0.07
N ILE A 250 18.18 -10.40 1.06
CA ILE A 250 17.09 -10.21 2.00
C ILE A 250 16.60 -8.76 1.92
N VAL A 251 15.36 -8.57 1.52
CA VAL A 251 14.67 -7.27 1.50
C VAL A 251 13.85 -7.12 2.77
N LEU A 252 13.95 -5.97 3.43
CA LEU A 252 13.25 -5.68 4.69
C LEU A 252 12.49 -4.36 4.58
N VAL A 253 11.18 -4.39 4.82
CA VAL A 253 10.32 -3.21 4.79
C VAL A 253 9.39 -3.23 6.01
N PRO A 254 9.42 -2.22 6.90
CA PRO A 254 8.60 -2.23 8.11
C PRO A 254 7.13 -1.91 7.82
N GLY A 255 6.25 -2.44 8.65
CA GLY A 255 4.83 -2.05 8.76
C GLY A 255 4.57 -1.05 9.90
N ASN A 256 3.30 -0.84 10.22
CA ASN A 256 2.89 0.07 11.31
C ASN A 256 3.01 -0.56 12.70
N HIS A 257 2.97 -1.90 12.81
CA HIS A 257 3.23 -2.61 14.07
C HIS A 257 4.73 -2.70 14.40
N ASP A 258 5.59 -2.44 13.41
CA ASP A 258 7.04 -2.29 13.58
C ASP A 258 7.45 -0.93 14.12
N LEU A 259 6.49 -0.06 14.41
CA LEU A 259 6.70 1.20 15.11
C LEU A 259 6.46 1.00 16.60
N ASN A 260 7.36 1.51 17.44
CA ASN A 260 7.09 1.62 18.86
C ASN A 260 6.14 2.81 19.12
N TRP A 261 4.84 2.48 19.23
CA TRP A 261 3.78 3.45 19.45
C TRP A 261 3.98 4.23 20.76
N THR A 262 4.45 3.59 21.84
CA THR A 262 4.70 4.27 23.11
C THR A 262 5.73 5.38 22.97
N LEU A 263 6.86 5.12 22.29
CA LEU A 263 7.86 6.14 21.99
C LEU A 263 7.29 7.24 21.08
N ALA A 264 6.48 6.88 20.09
CA ALA A 264 5.80 7.85 19.23
C ALA A 264 4.92 8.82 20.04
N LYS A 265 4.17 8.31 21.04
CA LYS A 265 3.36 9.13 21.95
C LYS A 265 4.21 10.02 22.86
N GLN A 266 5.30 9.49 23.41
CA GLN A 266 6.22 10.22 24.29
C GLN A 266 7.00 11.34 23.58
N ALA A 267 7.06 11.31 22.25
CA ALA A 267 7.69 12.35 21.45
C ALA A 267 6.90 13.67 21.40
N TYR A 268 5.63 13.68 21.81
CA TYR A 268 4.82 14.90 21.85
C TYR A 268 4.91 15.58 23.21
N GLN A 269 5.40 16.82 23.23
CA GLN A 269 5.53 17.65 24.42
C GLN A 269 4.44 18.71 24.45
N LEU A 270 3.91 19.00 25.64
CA LEU A 270 2.84 19.98 25.82
C LEU A 270 3.44 21.37 26.02
N TRP A 271 2.85 22.37 25.38
CA TRP A 271 3.28 23.77 25.40
C TRP A 271 2.07 24.69 25.49
N ASP A 272 2.23 25.80 26.20
CA ASP A 272 1.33 26.95 26.04
C ASP A 272 1.64 27.63 24.70
N LEU A 273 0.60 27.91 23.92
CA LEU A 273 0.69 28.40 22.55
C LEU A 273 1.41 29.74 22.45
N GLU A 274 1.20 30.62 23.43
CA GLU A 274 1.86 31.93 23.50
C GLU A 274 3.35 31.84 23.88
N GLU A 275 3.74 30.76 24.57
CA GLU A 275 5.12 30.54 25.03
C GLU A 275 5.96 29.73 24.02
N TYR A 276 5.32 29.07 23.05
CA TYR A 276 6.01 28.30 22.03
C TYR A 276 6.64 29.22 20.97
N ASP A 277 7.96 29.27 20.94
CA ASP A 277 8.76 30.11 20.03
C ASP A 277 9.13 29.41 18.70
N GLY A 278 8.77 28.13 18.56
CA GLY A 278 9.08 27.33 17.37
C GLY A 278 8.05 27.45 16.24
N GLU A 279 8.39 26.84 15.10
CA GLU A 279 7.52 26.81 13.92
C GLU A 279 6.48 25.69 14.00
N LEU A 280 5.19 26.06 13.91
CA LEU A 280 4.08 25.11 13.88
C LEU A 280 3.90 24.52 12.48
N LYS A 281 4.49 23.34 12.25
CA LYS A 281 4.39 22.61 10.98
C LYS A 281 3.20 21.65 10.99
N ASP A 282 2.40 21.63 9.92
CA ASP A 282 1.30 20.67 9.82
C ASP A 282 1.79 19.24 10.01
N GLY A 283 1.06 18.45 10.80
CA GLY A 283 1.45 17.08 11.14
C GLY A 283 2.54 16.93 12.18
N HIS A 284 3.11 18.03 12.68
CA HIS A 284 4.15 18.04 13.72
C HIS A 284 3.64 18.62 15.05
N TYR A 285 2.40 19.10 15.09
CA TYR A 285 1.76 19.53 16.32
C TYR A 285 0.27 19.16 16.34
N ILE A 286 -0.32 19.21 17.52
CA ILE A 286 -1.74 18.96 17.78
C ILE A 286 -2.27 20.09 18.65
N LYS A 287 -3.39 20.69 18.27
CA LYS A 287 -4.10 21.66 19.12
C LYS A 287 -4.90 20.89 20.17
N VAL A 288 -4.59 21.10 21.45
CA VAL A 288 -5.28 20.44 22.58
C VAL A 288 -6.43 21.30 23.08
N SER A 289 -6.22 22.62 23.16
CA SER A 289 -7.23 23.64 23.46
C SER A 289 -6.90 24.94 22.72
N GLU A 290 -7.61 26.05 23.00
CA GLU A 290 -7.30 27.35 22.39
C GLU A 290 -5.86 27.80 22.66
N ASP A 291 -5.39 27.60 23.90
CA ASP A 291 -4.11 28.11 24.38
C ASP A 291 -3.06 27.01 24.57
N VAL A 292 -3.39 25.73 24.37
CA VAL A 292 -2.48 24.61 24.61
C VAL A 292 -2.29 23.78 23.35
N ILE A 293 -1.03 23.51 23.03
CA ILE A 293 -0.62 22.65 21.92
C ILE A 293 0.27 21.51 22.41
N ARG A 294 0.34 20.45 21.61
CA ARG A 294 1.39 19.45 21.71
C ARG A 294 2.28 19.51 20.49
N VAL A 295 3.58 19.66 20.68
CA VAL A 295 4.56 19.74 19.60
C VAL A 295 5.42 18.48 19.62
N ARG A 296 5.66 17.91 18.43
CA ARG A 296 6.45 16.70 18.24
C ARG A 296 7.94 17.02 18.20
N ASP A 297 8.69 16.39 19.09
CA ASP A 297 10.14 16.30 19.04
C ASP A 297 10.53 15.27 17.97
N GLU A 298 10.95 15.73 16.79
CA GLU A 298 11.31 14.85 15.66
C GLU A 298 12.45 13.86 16.00
N ALA A 299 13.41 14.26 16.84
CA ALA A 299 14.53 13.41 17.21
C ALA A 299 14.06 12.23 18.08
N LYS A 300 13.17 12.49 19.05
CA LYS A 300 12.51 11.44 19.84
C LYS A 300 11.53 10.63 19.01
N TYR A 301 10.78 11.29 18.14
CA TYR A 301 9.75 10.65 17.33
C TYR A 301 10.37 9.56 16.46
N ARG A 302 11.51 9.84 15.80
CA ARG A 302 12.26 8.85 14.98
C ARG A 302 12.71 7.61 15.74
N GLN A 303 12.84 7.67 17.08
CA GLN A 303 13.19 6.51 17.90
C GLN A 303 12.10 5.43 17.91
N ARG A 304 10.89 5.70 17.40
CA ARG A 304 9.88 4.65 17.21
C ARG A 304 10.36 3.50 16.31
N PHE A 305 11.33 3.75 15.43
CA PHE A 305 11.97 2.72 14.59
C PHE A 305 13.16 2.04 15.27
N ALA A 306 13.47 2.32 16.54
CA ALA A 306 14.72 1.87 17.15
C ALA A 306 14.92 0.35 17.08
N GLN A 307 13.87 -0.42 17.38
CA GLN A 307 13.96 -1.89 17.37
C GLN A 307 14.04 -2.44 15.94
N PHE A 308 13.20 -1.96 15.02
CA PHE A 308 13.30 -2.31 13.61
C PHE A 308 14.68 -1.96 13.02
N ARG A 309 15.25 -0.81 13.36
CA ARG A 309 16.58 -0.39 12.91
C ARG A 309 17.67 -1.36 13.38
N GLN A 310 17.60 -1.81 14.63
CA GLN A 310 18.55 -2.79 15.16
C GLN A 310 18.40 -4.14 14.45
N PHE A 311 17.17 -4.59 14.23
CA PHE A 311 16.86 -5.78 13.44
C PHE A 311 17.41 -5.70 12.01
N TYR A 312 17.10 -4.61 11.30
CA TYR A 312 17.58 -4.32 9.96
C TYR A 312 19.11 -4.32 9.90
N GLN A 313 19.77 -3.63 10.84
CA GLN A 313 21.23 -3.56 10.87
C GLN A 313 21.89 -4.91 11.17
N ALA A 314 21.28 -5.75 12.01
CA ALA A 314 21.77 -7.10 12.27
C ALA A 314 21.76 -7.99 11.02
N ILE A 315 20.82 -7.75 10.09
CA ILE A 315 20.66 -8.54 8.87
C ILE A 315 21.45 -7.94 7.71
N LYS A 316 21.22 -6.66 7.41
CA LYS A 316 21.78 -5.95 6.24
C LYS A 316 23.20 -5.46 6.46
N VAL A 317 23.70 -5.49 7.70
CA VAL A 317 25.02 -4.95 8.10
C VAL A 317 25.15 -3.45 7.75
N GLN A 318 24.02 -2.77 7.57
CA GLN A 318 23.91 -1.34 7.28
C GLN A 318 22.80 -0.74 8.15
N PRO A 319 22.95 0.52 8.59
CA PRO A 319 21.92 1.14 9.41
C PRO A 319 20.66 1.41 8.58
N TYR A 320 19.49 1.15 9.17
CA TYR A 320 18.24 1.59 8.58
C TYR A 320 18.15 3.14 8.64
N PRO A 321 17.85 3.82 7.52
CA PRO A 321 17.70 5.27 7.51
C PRO A 321 16.49 5.72 8.33
N LEU A 322 16.68 6.72 9.20
CA LEU A 322 15.61 7.31 10.01
C LEU A 322 15.01 8.56 9.38
N ASP A 323 15.70 9.18 8.43
CA ASP A 323 15.15 10.27 7.65
C ASP A 323 14.18 9.72 6.61
N TYR A 324 12.92 10.16 6.66
CA TYR A 324 11.84 9.58 5.86
C TYR A 324 12.10 9.61 4.36
N HIS A 325 12.76 10.66 3.86
CA HIS A 325 13.14 10.80 2.45
C HIS A 325 14.22 9.80 1.99
N GLN A 326 14.84 9.07 2.91
CA GLN A 326 15.82 8.01 2.64
C GLN A 326 15.23 6.61 2.81
N GLN A 327 13.96 6.48 3.22
CA GLN A 327 13.29 5.19 3.47
C GLN A 327 12.65 4.60 2.20
N GLY A 328 13.26 4.85 1.05
CA GLY A 328 13.02 4.16 -0.22
C GLY A 328 14.29 3.42 -0.59
N ILE A 329 14.36 2.13 -0.26
CA ILE A 329 15.58 1.33 -0.35
C ILE A 329 15.48 0.43 -1.57
N ILE A 330 16.50 0.45 -2.42
CA ILE A 330 16.59 -0.39 -3.60
C ILE A 330 17.53 -1.55 -3.31
N ASP A 331 17.03 -2.77 -3.50
CA ASP A 331 17.81 -3.99 -3.46
C ASP A 331 17.98 -4.52 -4.89
N HIS A 332 19.24 -4.62 -5.34
CA HIS A 332 19.60 -5.09 -6.68
C HIS A 332 19.97 -6.57 -6.66
N PHE A 333 19.37 -7.34 -7.57
CA PHE A 333 19.58 -8.76 -7.77
C PHE A 333 20.06 -8.99 -9.21
N PRO A 334 21.34 -8.70 -9.51
CA PRO A 334 21.83 -8.69 -10.88
C PRO A 334 21.82 -10.07 -11.54
N GLU A 335 22.05 -11.14 -10.76
CA GLU A 335 22.02 -12.51 -11.27
C GLU A 335 20.62 -12.91 -11.75
N GLN A 336 19.58 -12.43 -11.06
CA GLN A 336 18.17 -12.67 -11.38
C GLN A 336 17.59 -11.58 -12.31
N ASN A 337 18.39 -10.60 -12.73
CA ASN A 337 17.94 -9.41 -13.46
C ASN A 337 16.71 -8.74 -12.80
N LEU A 338 16.74 -8.65 -11.47
CA LEU A 338 15.63 -8.17 -10.66
C LEU A 338 16.05 -6.94 -9.83
N LEU A 339 15.11 -6.03 -9.65
CA LEU A 339 15.25 -4.86 -8.78
C LEU A 339 14.01 -4.79 -7.89
N ILE A 340 14.22 -4.65 -6.58
CA ILE A 340 13.15 -4.52 -5.60
C ILE A 340 13.26 -3.17 -4.92
N LEU A 341 12.17 -2.39 -4.94
CA LEU A 341 12.05 -1.11 -4.25
C LEU A 341 11.18 -1.28 -2.99
N GLY A 342 11.83 -1.23 -1.82
CA GLY A 342 11.16 -1.22 -0.52
C GLY A 342 10.80 0.20 -0.08
N LEU A 343 9.52 0.45 0.20
CA LEU A 343 9.01 1.75 0.63
C LEU A 343 8.32 1.63 1.98
N ASN A 344 8.75 2.44 2.96
CA ASN A 344 8.11 2.52 4.26
C ASN A 344 6.84 3.38 4.20
N SER A 345 5.66 2.76 4.25
CA SER A 345 4.37 3.46 4.27
C SER A 345 3.98 4.00 5.67
N ALA A 346 4.68 3.57 6.72
CA ALA A 346 4.38 3.92 8.11
C ALA A 346 5.23 5.09 8.64
N TRP A 347 5.91 5.83 7.75
CA TRP A 347 6.86 6.88 8.12
C TRP A 347 6.25 8.07 8.89
N GLN A 348 4.94 8.32 8.80
CA GLN A 348 4.26 9.43 9.50
C GLN A 348 3.09 8.98 10.39
N LEU A 349 2.97 7.68 10.62
CA LEU A 349 1.86 7.08 11.31
C LEU A 349 2.08 7.07 12.82
N ASP A 350 1.09 7.55 13.58
CA ASP A 350 1.04 7.48 15.04
C ASP A 350 -0.39 7.58 15.58
N HIS A 351 -0.53 7.66 16.91
CA HIS A 351 -1.81 7.74 17.63
C HIS A 351 -2.70 8.93 17.24
N HIS A 352 -2.10 10.04 16.81
CA HIS A 352 -2.80 11.25 16.43
C HIS A 352 -3.11 11.28 14.93
N PHE A 353 -2.26 10.63 14.13
CA PHE A 353 -2.36 10.59 12.67
C PHE A 353 -2.42 9.17 12.13
N THR A 354 -3.40 8.39 12.59
CA THR A 354 -3.56 6.96 12.22
C THR A 354 -3.91 6.73 10.75
N ALA A 355 -4.47 7.75 10.08
CA ALA A 355 -4.85 7.68 8.66
C ALA A 355 -3.72 8.12 7.70
N ARG A 356 -2.53 8.49 8.20
CA ARG A 356 -1.41 8.98 7.36
C ARG A 356 -0.48 7.88 6.84
N ALA A 357 -0.97 6.63 6.73
CA ALA A 357 -0.26 5.57 6.02
C ALA A 357 -0.10 5.99 4.55
N SER A 358 1.13 6.28 4.13
CA SER A 358 1.43 6.82 2.80
C SER A 358 2.90 6.64 2.46
N ILE A 359 3.26 6.67 1.18
CA ILE A 359 4.66 6.66 0.76
C ILE A 359 5.22 8.08 0.81
N HIS A 360 6.41 8.26 1.39
CA HIS A 360 7.07 9.57 1.38
C HIS A 360 7.44 9.97 -0.06
N PRO A 361 6.89 11.07 -0.63
CA PRO A 361 7.07 11.39 -2.04
C PRO A 361 8.53 11.57 -2.47
N VAL A 362 9.35 12.22 -1.62
CA VAL A 362 10.80 12.40 -1.88
C VAL A 362 11.55 11.07 -1.85
N ALA A 363 11.15 10.11 -1.01
CA ALA A 363 11.82 8.81 -0.95
C ALA A 363 11.57 8.01 -2.24
N LEU A 364 10.32 7.99 -2.70
CA LEU A 364 9.95 7.39 -3.98
C LEU A 364 10.68 8.08 -5.15
N SER A 365 10.66 9.41 -5.20
CA SER A 365 11.33 10.17 -6.26
C SER A 365 12.84 9.90 -6.31
N LYS A 366 13.50 9.87 -5.14
CA LYS A 366 14.93 9.56 -5.04
C LYS A 366 15.22 8.14 -5.53
N ALA A 367 14.47 7.15 -5.07
CA ALA A 367 14.62 5.77 -5.51
C ALA A 367 14.42 5.64 -7.04
N LEU A 368 13.35 6.22 -7.59
CA LEU A 368 13.12 6.19 -9.05
C LEU A 368 14.23 6.87 -9.85
N THR A 369 14.92 7.86 -9.28
CA THR A 369 16.07 8.51 -9.91
C THR A 369 17.31 7.61 -9.90
N GLU A 370 17.50 6.80 -8.86
CA GLU A 370 18.59 5.83 -8.77
C GLU A 370 18.40 4.62 -9.71
N ILE A 371 17.16 4.32 -10.11
CA ILE A 371 16.81 3.24 -11.05
C ILE A 371 17.06 3.62 -12.52
N ARG A 372 17.00 4.92 -12.85
CA ARG A 372 17.16 5.45 -14.21
C ARG A 372 18.62 5.59 -14.59
#